data_AF-A0A9D0XKZ4-F1
#
_entry.id   AF-A0A9D0XKZ4-F1
#
_cell.length_a   1.000
_cell.length_b   1.000
_cell.length_c   1.000
_cell.angle_alpha   90.00
_cell.angle_beta   90.00
_cell.angle_gamma   90.00
#
_symmetry.space_group_name_H-M   'P 1'
#
loop_
_entity.id
_entity.type
_entity.pdbx_description
1 polymer ?
#
loop_
_entity_poly.entity_id
_entity_poly.type
_entity_poly.pdbx_seq_one_letter_code
_entity_poly.pdbx_strand_id
1 'polypeptide(L)'
;MSLFKLRGKLSSSTRLSLEGLGILLLLAIWYIITMGENPMMNPAIFPGPGAVIRAFGSLYTESDLLTNTLRSLGLNLAGYVEAIVISLV
;
A
#
# COMPACT_ATOMS: atom_id res chain seq x y z
N MET A 1 32.85 17.22 -3.01
CA MET A 1 31.55 16.56 -3.24
C MET A 1 31.72 15.04 -3.15
N SER A 2 31.23 14.38 -2.10
CA SER A 2 31.27 12.90 -1.97
C SER A 2 30.13 12.20 -2.73
N LEU A 3 29.15 12.95 -3.25
CA LEU A 3 27.94 12.43 -3.91
C LEU A 3 28.23 11.51 -5.08
N PHE A 4 29.24 11.83 -5.88
CA PHE A 4 29.60 11.11 -7.11
C PHE A 4 30.78 10.16 -6.93
N LYS A 5 31.22 9.92 -5.68
CA LYS A 5 32.25 8.91 -5.41
C LYS A 5 31.61 7.53 -5.43
N LEU A 6 32.05 6.68 -6.35
CA LEU A 6 31.68 5.27 -6.38
C LEU A 6 32.06 4.62 -5.04
N ARG A 7 31.06 4.01 -4.37
CA ARG A 7 31.18 3.42 -3.01
C ARG A 7 31.56 4.42 -1.89
N GLY A 8 31.43 5.72 -2.12
CA GLY A 8 31.60 6.72 -1.07
C GLY A 8 30.49 6.60 -0.02
N LYS A 9 30.80 6.84 1.26
CA LYS A 9 29.77 7.02 2.28
C LYS A 9 29.16 8.42 2.12
N LEU A 10 27.83 8.47 1.95
CA LEU A 10 27.09 9.72 1.98
C LEU A 10 26.95 10.20 3.43
N SER A 11 26.95 11.52 3.63
CA SER A 11 26.54 12.07 4.92
C SER A 11 25.06 11.75 5.15
N SER A 12 24.67 11.57 6.41
CA SER A 12 23.30 11.18 6.77
C SER A 12 22.25 12.14 6.21
N SER A 13 22.51 13.45 6.22
CA SER A 13 21.60 14.46 5.66
C SER A 13 21.42 14.32 4.16
N THR A 14 22.52 14.16 3.39
CA THR A 14 22.44 14.01 1.93
C THR A 14 21.74 12.71 1.54
N ARG A 15 21.98 11.62 2.29
CA ARG A 15 21.28 10.36 2.10
C ARG A 15 19.77 10.53 2.31
N LEU A 16 19.36 11.13 3.43
CA LEU A 16 17.94 11.34 3.74
C LEU A 16 17.26 12.22 2.69
N SER A 17 17.94 13.28 2.23
CA SER A 17 17.41 14.13 1.15
C SER A 17 17.20 13.36 -0.15
N LEU A 18 18.14 12.50 -0.56
CA LEU A 18 17.99 11.69 -1.77
C LEU A 18 16.87 10.65 -1.64
N GLU A 19 16.75 10.01 -0.47
CA GLU A 19 15.66 9.07 -0.18
C GLU A 19 14.30 9.76 -0.25
N GLY A 20 14.15 10.92 0.40
CA GLY A 20 12.92 11.71 0.36
C GLY A 20 12.59 12.24 -1.03
N LEU A 21 13.59 12.72 -1.78
CA LEU A 21 13.42 13.18 -3.15
C LEU A 21 12.97 12.03 -4.07
N GLY A 22 13.54 10.84 -3.89
CA GLY A 22 13.15 9.64 -4.64
C GLY A 22 11.69 9.27 -4.39
N ILE A 23 11.25 9.29 -3.13
CA ILE A 23 9.84 9.03 -2.78
C ILE A 23 8.93 10.08 -3.42
N LEU A 24 9.29 11.36 -3.33
CA LEU A 24 8.52 12.45 -3.96
C LEU A 24 8.42 12.28 -5.47
N LEU A 25 9.51 11.90 -6.14
CA LEU A 25 9.53 11.64 -7.58
C LEU A 25 8.56 10.50 -7.95
N LEU A 26 8.59 9.40 -7.20
CA LEU A 26 7.68 8.27 -7.43
C LEU A 26 6.22 8.65 -7.24
N LEU A 27 5.90 9.39 -6.17
CA LEU A 27 4.54 9.89 -5.92
C LEU A 27 4.09 10.87 -7.02
N ALA A 28 4.99 11.74 -7.49
CA ALA A 28 4.70 12.67 -8.57
C ALA A 28 4.38 11.94 -9.88
N ILE A 29 5.19 10.92 -10.24
CA ILE A 29 4.93 10.10 -11.44
C ILE A 29 3.59 9.39 -11.30
N TRP A 30 3.31 8.75 -10.16
CA TRP A 30 2.03 8.07 -9.91
C TRP A 30 0.85 9.04 -10.03
N TYR A 31 0.96 10.23 -9.45
CA TYR A 31 -0.07 11.25 -9.55
C TYR A 31 -0.29 11.69 -11.00
N ILE A 32 0.78 11.95 -11.76
CA ILE A 32 0.71 12.40 -13.16
C ILE A 32 0.03 11.37 -14.05
N ILE A 33 0.33 10.07 -13.90
CA ILE A 33 -0.27 9.04 -14.76
C ILE A 33 -1.74 8.74 -14.40
N THR A 34 -2.19 9.18 -13.22
CA THR A 34 -3.56 8.94 -12.72
C THR A 34 -4.46 10.19 -12.70
N MET A 35 -3.91 11.38 -12.96
CA MET A 35 -4.66 12.64 -12.95
C MET A 35 -5.33 12.93 -14.30
N GLY A 36 -6.38 13.77 -14.28
CA GLY A 36 -7.10 14.24 -15.46
C GLY A 36 -8.40 13.48 -15.74
N GLU A 37 -9.19 13.99 -16.70
CA GLU A 37 -10.48 13.40 -17.08
C GLU A 37 -10.32 12.13 -17.90
N ASN A 38 -9.23 12.02 -18.68
CA ASN A 38 -8.82 10.82 -19.42
C ASN A 38 -7.42 10.38 -18.95
N PRO A 39 -7.32 9.71 -17.78
CA PRO A 39 -6.04 9.29 -17.24
C PRO A 39 -5.38 8.23 -18.13
N MET A 40 -4.05 8.13 -18.06
CA MET A 40 -3.29 7.17 -18.86
C MET A 40 -3.59 5.72 -18.47
N MET A 41 -3.99 5.49 -17.22
CA MET A 41 -4.32 4.18 -16.66
C MET A 41 -5.76 4.17 -16.16
N ASN A 42 -6.44 3.01 -16.29
CA ASN A 42 -7.80 2.85 -15.81
C ASN A 42 -7.86 3.02 -14.27
N PRO A 43 -8.62 4.01 -13.74
CA PRO A 43 -8.69 4.27 -12.30
C PRO A 43 -9.22 3.11 -11.46
N ALA A 44 -9.98 2.19 -12.06
CA ALA A 44 -10.51 1.03 -11.37
C ALA A 44 -9.42 -0.01 -11.03
N ILE A 45 -8.34 -0.05 -11.82
CA ILE A 45 -7.23 -1.00 -11.65
C ILE A 45 -6.02 -0.29 -11.02
N PHE A 46 -5.81 0.99 -11.38
CA PHE A 46 -4.69 1.78 -10.92
C PHE A 46 -5.15 3.15 -10.40
N PRO A 47 -5.80 3.18 -9.22
CA PRO A 47 -6.28 4.42 -8.63
C PRO A 47 -5.12 5.35 -8.26
N GLY A 48 -5.38 6.66 -8.32
CA GLY A 48 -4.40 7.66 -7.88
C GLY A 48 -4.15 7.62 -6.37
N PRO A 49 -3.03 8.20 -5.89
CA PRO A 49 -2.62 8.12 -4.49
C PRO A 49 -3.67 8.66 -3.51
N GLY A 50 -4.32 9.79 -3.86
CA GLY A 50 -5.38 10.36 -3.02
C GLY A 50 -6.66 9.54 -2.98
N ALA A 51 -6.95 8.74 -4.02
CA ALA A 51 -8.07 7.80 -4.01
C ALA A 51 -7.77 6.61 -3.09
N VAL A 52 -6.54 6.09 -3.12
CA VAL A 52 -6.09 5.01 -2.23
C VAL A 52 -6.19 5.42 -0.76
N ILE A 53 -5.69 6.60 -0.40
CA ILE A 53 -5.76 7.08 1.00
C ILE A 53 -7.22 7.24 1.46
N ARG A 54 -8.08 7.82 0.61
CA ARG A 54 -9.51 8.00 0.94
C ARG A 54 -10.27 6.68 1.06
N ALA A 55 -9.87 5.67 0.28
CA ALA A 55 -10.49 4.35 0.32
C ALA A 55 -10.38 3.68 1.71
N PHE A 56 -9.30 3.92 2.46
CA PHE A 56 -9.22 3.41 3.85
C PHE A 56 -10.32 4.00 4.75
N GLY A 57 -10.64 5.28 4.58
CA GLY A 57 -11.73 5.92 5.31
C GLY A 57 -13.08 5.29 4.96
N SER A 58 -13.41 5.20 3.67
CA SER A 58 -14.67 4.62 3.23
C SER A 58 -14.79 3.13 3.60
N LEU A 59 -13.70 2.36 3.51
CA LEU A 59 -13.70 0.95 3.93
C LEU A 59 -14.03 0.80 5.42
N TYR A 60 -13.47 1.67 6.26
CA TYR A 60 -13.73 1.63 7.69
C TYR A 60 -15.18 2.03 8.04
N THR A 61 -15.72 3.07 7.40
CA THR A 61 -17.05 3.62 7.75
C THR A 61 -18.21 2.97 7.02
N GLU A 62 -18.03 2.58 5.75
CA GLU A 62 -19.12 2.12 4.88
C GLU A 62 -19.10 0.60 4.66
N SER A 63 -17.94 -0.04 4.77
CA SER A 63 -17.77 -1.47 4.48
C SER A 63 -17.48 -2.32 5.71
N ASP A 64 -17.64 -1.76 6.93
CA ASP A 64 -17.35 -2.42 8.21
C ASP A 64 -16.04 -3.22 8.16
N LEU A 65 -14.96 -2.61 7.63
CA LEU A 65 -13.71 -3.29 7.31
C LEU A 65 -13.22 -4.16 8.46
N LEU A 66 -13.29 -3.65 9.69
CA LEU A 66 -12.84 -4.38 10.88
C LEU A 66 -13.69 -5.63 11.13
N THR A 67 -15.02 -5.49 11.16
CA THR A 67 -15.96 -6.58 11.39
C THR A 67 -15.81 -7.66 10.32
N ASN A 68 -15.77 -7.27 9.05
CA ASN A 68 -15.65 -8.22 7.94
C ASN A 68 -14.29 -8.93 7.93
N THR A 69 -13.22 -8.21 8.28
CA THR A 69 -11.88 -8.80 8.41
C THR A 69 -11.82 -9.81 9.56
N LEU A 70 -12.31 -9.44 10.75
CA LEU A 70 -12.37 -10.34 11.91
C LEU A 70 -13.27 -11.54 11.66
N ARG A 71 -14.39 -11.36 10.94
CA ARG A 71 -15.27 -12.45 10.51
C ARG A 71 -14.55 -13.42 9.57
N SER A 72 -13.82 -12.91 8.57
CA SER A 72 -13.05 -13.74 7.64
C SER A 72 -11.98 -14.56 8.37
N LEU A 73 -11.22 -13.92 9.26
CA LEU A 73 -10.22 -14.59 10.11
C LEU A 73 -10.89 -15.64 11.02
N GLY A 74 -12.00 -15.28 11.66
CA GLY A 74 -12.75 -16.20 12.52
C GLY A 74 -13.26 -17.43 11.78
N LEU A 75 -13.81 -17.26 10.57
CA LEU A 75 -14.26 -18.38 9.73
C LEU A 75 -13.10 -19.27 9.29
N ASN A 76 -11.96 -18.67 8.92
CA ASN A 76 -10.77 -19.44 8.53
C ASN A 76 -10.22 -20.26 9.71
N LEU A 77 -10.13 -19.66 10.90
CA LEU A 77 -9.72 -20.35 12.12
C LEU A 77 -10.70 -21.46 12.51
N ALA A 78 -12.01 -21.20 12.44
CA ALA A 78 -13.04 -22.21 12.71
C ALA A 78 -12.93 -23.40 11.74
N GLY A 79 -12.71 -23.14 10.45
CA GLY A 79 -12.48 -24.19 9.46
C GLY A 79 -11.24 -25.04 9.74
N TYR A 80 -10.15 -24.44 10.24
CA TYR A 80 -8.99 -25.22 10.70
C TYR A 80 -9.31 -26.09 11.92
N VAL A 81 -10.04 -25.55 12.89
CA VAL A 81 -10.48 -26.33 14.07
C VAL A 81 -11.36 -27.50 13.64
N GLU A 82 -12.32 -27.28 12.74
CA GLU A 82 -13.19 -28.31 12.19
C GLU A 82 -12.38 -29.39 11.47
N ALA A 83 -11.44 -29.00 10.59
CA ALA A 83 -10.60 -29.94 9.87
C ALA A 83 -9.74 -30.80 10.80
N ILE A 84 -9.20 -30.21 11.88
CA ILE A 84 -8.45 -30.95 12.89
C ILE A 84 -9.36 -31.95 13.60
N VAL A 85 -10.55 -31.53 14.03
CA VAL A 85 -11.50 -32.41 14.72
C VAL A 85 -11.90 -33.58 13.82
N ILE A 86 -12.22 -33.33 12.55
CA ILE A 86 -12.54 -34.38 11.58
C ILE A 86 -11.35 -35.31 11.37
N SER A 87 -10.13 -34.78 11.26
CA SER A 87 -8.93 -35.61 11.05
C SER A 87 -8.61 -36.54 12.24
N LEU A 88 -9.15 -36.26 13.43
CA LEU A 88 -8.89 -37.03 14.64
C LEU A 88 -9.94 -38.13 14.89
N VAL A 89 -11.02 -38.17 14.10
CA VAL A 89 -12.10 -39.17 14.19
C VAL A 89 -12.04 -40.09 12.98
#